data_AF-A0A834I228-F1
#
_entry.id   AF-A0A834I228-F1
#
_cell.length_a   1.000
_cell.length_b   1.000
_cell.length_c   1.000
_cell.angle_alpha   90.00
_cell.angle_beta   90.00
_cell.angle_gamma   90.00
#
_symmetry.space_group_name_H-M   'P 1'
#
loop_
_entity.id
_entity.type
_entity.pdbx_description
1 polymer ?
#
loop_
_entity_poly.entity_id
_entity_poly.type
_entity_poly.pdbx_seq_one_letter_code
_entity_poly.pdbx_strand_id
1 'polypeptide(L)'
;MTDGEYILPRVRNGENGIKHIAVIDIESAPEKHTAEQMVAMARRSFNTGKTKSYEFRVQQLRQMQKFLTENEVEICEALLADFKKPPHETYMLEIDLLIAEIDHFIKHLKDWMRPEKPEKPLINILDKLRIYSDPLGPVLGAIAGGNCCIIKPSEVSVCSAQLMCTKLPKYLDPECYPVFFGGIPETTDLLKQKFDYIFFTGSPQVGRIIHAAAAKNLTPCTLELGGKSPTYIDSSGKIEVNV
;
A
#
# COMPACT_ATOMS: atom_id res chain seq x y z
N MET A 1 0.37 32.49 6.03
CA MET A 1 0.50 33.08 4.68
C MET A 1 1.57 32.25 3.98
N THR A 2 1.26 30.98 3.70
CA THR A 2 0.74 30.45 2.42
C THR A 2 1.75 30.70 1.31
N ASP A 3 2.42 29.61 0.88
CA ASP A 3 2.50 29.19 -0.52
C ASP A 3 3.26 27.85 -0.56
N GLY A 4 2.48 26.77 -0.43
CA GLY A 4 2.92 25.41 -0.71
C GLY A 4 2.44 25.02 -2.10
N GLU A 5 3.06 25.59 -3.14
CA GLU A 5 2.86 25.12 -4.51
C GLU A 5 3.65 23.83 -4.72
N TYR A 6 2.93 22.73 -4.91
CA TYR A 6 3.50 21.46 -5.36
C TYR A 6 3.54 21.45 -6.88
N ILE A 7 4.70 21.81 -7.43
CA ILE A 7 4.94 21.76 -8.88
C ILE A 7 5.19 20.30 -9.28
N LEU A 8 4.21 19.68 -9.95
CA LEU A 8 4.41 18.41 -10.65
C LEU A 8 5.33 18.60 -11.89
N PRO A 9 6.25 17.66 -12.19
CA PRO A 9 7.14 17.78 -13.34
C PRO A 9 6.38 17.79 -14.68
N ARG A 10 6.80 18.69 -15.57
CA ARG A 10 6.24 18.88 -16.93
C ARG A 10 6.59 17.70 -17.83
N VAL A 11 5.59 17.02 -18.40
CA VAL A 11 5.74 16.09 -19.53
C VAL A 11 5.65 16.89 -20.83
N ARG A 12 6.63 16.74 -21.74
CA ARG A 12 6.61 17.37 -23.07
C ARG A 12 5.70 16.60 -24.03
N ASN A 13 4.94 17.32 -24.84
CA ASN A 13 4.08 16.79 -25.90
C ASN A 13 4.89 16.09 -27.01
N GLY A 14 4.40 14.95 -27.50
CA GLY A 14 4.77 14.38 -28.80
C GLY A 14 3.63 14.58 -29.79
N GLU A 15 3.94 14.92 -31.05
CA GLU A 15 3.00 15.43 -32.06
C GLU A 15 2.03 14.38 -32.69
N ASN A 16 1.92 13.17 -32.15
CA ASN A 16 1.34 12.02 -32.90
C ASN A 16 -0.01 11.47 -32.40
N GLY A 17 -1.00 12.34 -32.13
CA GLY A 17 -2.42 11.94 -32.21
C GLY A 17 -2.95 10.91 -31.21
N ILE A 18 -2.20 10.56 -30.16
CA ILE A 18 -2.75 9.84 -29.00
C ILE A 18 -3.60 10.84 -28.21
N LYS A 19 -4.89 10.55 -27.99
CA LYS A 19 -5.72 11.30 -27.05
C LYS A 19 -5.12 11.13 -25.64
N HIS A 20 -4.20 12.01 -25.27
CA HIS A 20 -3.62 11.98 -23.94
C HIS A 20 -4.62 12.56 -22.95
N ILE A 21 -4.91 11.74 -21.95
CA ILE A 21 -5.76 11.98 -20.79
C ILE A 21 -5.41 13.33 -20.17
N ALA A 22 -6.41 14.19 -20.00
CA ALA A 22 -6.26 15.48 -19.36
C ALA A 22 -5.75 15.27 -17.92
N VAL A 23 -4.62 15.90 -17.61
CA VAL A 23 -4.15 16.07 -16.23
C VAL A 23 -5.23 16.88 -15.50
N ILE A 24 -5.93 16.25 -14.57
CA ILE A 24 -6.88 16.94 -13.69
C ILE A 24 -6.07 17.47 -12.52
N ASP A 25 -6.23 18.76 -12.27
CA ASP A 25 -5.63 19.44 -11.14
C ASP A 25 -6.08 18.78 -9.83
N ILE A 26 -5.14 18.19 -9.07
CA ILE A 26 -5.43 17.59 -7.75
C ILE A 26 -5.90 18.67 -6.76
N GLU A 27 -5.72 19.95 -7.07
CA GLU A 27 -6.36 21.07 -6.39
C GLU A 27 -7.91 21.00 -6.38
N SER A 28 -8.51 20.24 -7.29
CA SER A 28 -9.97 20.03 -7.36
C SER A 28 -10.49 18.90 -6.45
N ALA A 29 -9.62 18.19 -5.73
CA ALA A 29 -10.04 17.16 -4.77
C ALA A 29 -10.70 17.79 -3.52
N PRO A 30 -11.79 17.20 -2.99
CA PRO A 30 -12.47 17.72 -1.80
C PRO A 30 -11.52 17.74 -0.58
N GLU A 31 -11.67 18.76 0.28
CA GLU A 31 -10.90 19.05 1.51
C GLU A 31 -9.52 18.39 1.62
N LYS A 32 -8.46 19.16 1.32
CA LYS A 32 -7.07 18.73 1.49
C LYS A 32 -6.76 18.55 2.98
N HIS A 33 -6.92 17.34 3.50
CA HIS A 33 -6.57 17.03 4.87
C HIS A 33 -5.06 17.07 5.08
N THR A 34 -4.63 17.64 6.21
CA THR A 34 -3.22 17.56 6.62
C THR A 34 -2.86 16.14 7.04
N ALA A 35 -1.56 15.82 7.03
CA ALA A 35 -1.08 14.53 7.52
C ALA A 35 -1.56 14.21 8.95
N GLU A 36 -1.56 15.22 9.84
CA GLU A 36 -2.06 15.09 11.20
C GLU A 36 -3.57 14.74 11.23
N GLN A 37 -4.39 15.43 10.44
CA GLN A 37 -5.83 15.17 10.37
C GLN A 37 -6.13 13.74 9.87
N MET A 38 -5.40 13.26 8.86
CA MET A 38 -5.61 11.92 8.31
C MET A 38 -5.15 10.82 9.28
N VAL A 39 -4.02 11.00 9.95
CA VAL A 39 -3.57 10.07 11.00
C VAL A 39 -4.55 10.07 12.17
N ALA A 40 -5.03 11.23 12.61
CA ALA A 40 -6.02 11.33 13.68
C ALA A 40 -7.35 10.63 13.31
N MET A 41 -7.80 10.79 12.07
CA MET A 41 -8.99 10.10 11.55
C MET A 41 -8.81 8.58 11.57
N ALA A 42 -7.76 8.07 10.94
CA ALA A 42 -7.47 6.63 10.90
C ALA A 42 -7.32 6.03 12.31
N ARG A 43 -6.68 6.77 13.22
CA ARG A 43 -6.52 6.40 14.63
C ARG A 43 -7.87 6.30 15.35
N ARG A 44 -8.75 7.29 15.17
CA ARG A 44 -10.10 7.27 15.75
C ARG A 44 -10.88 6.06 15.24
N SER A 45 -10.87 5.84 13.93
CA SER A 45 -11.60 4.72 13.31
C SER A 45 -11.05 3.37 13.75
N PHE A 46 -9.74 3.20 13.91
CA PHE A 46 -9.14 2.00 14.51
C PHE A 46 -9.61 1.78 15.96
N ASN A 47 -9.63 2.85 16.78
CA ASN A 47 -10.01 2.77 18.19
C ASN A 47 -11.48 2.42 18.41
N THR A 48 -12.36 2.59 17.41
CA THR A 48 -13.74 2.06 17.48
C THR A 48 -13.79 0.53 17.51
N GLY A 49 -12.72 -0.14 17.06
CA GLY A 49 -12.66 -1.59 16.94
C GLY A 49 -13.34 -2.16 15.70
N LYS A 50 -13.89 -1.32 14.79
CA LYS A 50 -14.59 -1.80 13.58
C LYS A 50 -13.74 -2.72 12.71
N THR A 51 -12.43 -2.44 12.61
CA THR A 51 -11.45 -3.22 11.84
C THR A 51 -11.14 -4.61 12.43
N LYS A 52 -11.57 -4.90 13.67
CA LYS A 52 -11.25 -6.17 14.35
C LYS A 52 -12.09 -7.34 13.84
N SER A 53 -13.31 -7.09 13.37
CA SER A 53 -14.24 -8.14 12.94
C SER A 53 -13.79 -8.84 11.67
N TYR A 54 -14.07 -10.14 11.55
CA TYR A 54 -13.78 -10.92 10.35
C TYR A 54 -14.55 -10.37 9.15
N GLU A 55 -15.82 -10.02 9.37
CA GLU A 55 -16.76 -9.55 8.35
C GLU A 55 -16.27 -8.25 7.72
N PHE A 56 -15.81 -7.29 8.52
CA PHE A 56 -15.26 -6.03 8.02
C PHE A 56 -14.00 -6.29 7.17
N ARG A 57 -13.06 -7.12 7.66
CA ARG A 57 -11.82 -7.42 6.92
C ARG A 57 -12.12 -8.08 5.57
N VAL A 58 -13.01 -9.08 5.53
CA VAL A 58 -13.42 -9.73 4.28
C VAL A 58 -14.13 -8.74 3.35
N GLN A 59 -15.01 -7.88 3.89
CA GLN A 59 -15.71 -6.88 3.09
C GLN A 59 -14.73 -5.90 2.44
N GLN A 60 -13.71 -5.41 3.15
CA GLN A 60 -12.69 -4.51 2.59
C GLN A 60 -11.81 -5.22 1.55
N LEU A 61 -11.42 -6.48 1.79
CA LEU A 61 -10.68 -7.29 0.80
C LEU A 61 -11.49 -7.52 -0.48
N ARG A 62 -12.78 -7.86 -0.37
CA ARG A 62 -13.68 -7.99 -1.53
C ARG A 62 -13.87 -6.67 -2.26
N GLN A 63 -13.92 -5.55 -1.54
CA GLN A 63 -13.98 -4.23 -2.16
C GLN A 63 -12.68 -3.88 -2.90
N MET A 64 -11.52 -4.28 -2.41
CA MET A 64 -10.26 -4.15 -3.16
C MET A 64 -10.29 -5.02 -4.42
N GLN A 65 -10.78 -6.26 -4.35
CA GLN A 65 -10.95 -7.11 -5.53
C GLN A 65 -11.88 -6.44 -6.55
N LYS A 66 -12.98 -5.85 -6.10
CA LYS A 66 -13.92 -5.10 -6.94
C LYS A 66 -13.26 -3.86 -7.58
N PHE A 67 -12.44 -3.13 -6.84
CA PHE A 67 -11.64 -2.01 -7.38
C PHE A 67 -10.76 -2.49 -8.55
N LEU A 68 -10.02 -3.58 -8.35
CA LEU A 68 -9.13 -4.15 -9.38
C LEU A 68 -9.90 -4.60 -10.62
N THR A 69 -11.02 -5.30 -10.46
CA THR A 69 -11.80 -5.84 -11.60
C THR A 69 -12.59 -4.76 -12.34
N GLU A 70 -13.20 -3.80 -11.63
CA GLU A 70 -14.05 -2.79 -12.28
C GLU A 70 -13.25 -1.65 -12.93
N ASN A 71 -11.98 -1.46 -12.52
CA ASN A 71 -11.11 -0.42 -13.05
C ASN A 71 -9.92 -1.02 -13.84
N GLU A 72 -10.02 -2.26 -14.30
CA GLU A 72 -8.94 -2.98 -14.99
C GLU A 72 -8.36 -2.17 -16.16
N VAL A 73 -9.25 -1.61 -16.99
CA VAL A 73 -8.87 -0.82 -18.16
C VAL A 73 -8.14 0.44 -17.72
N GLU A 74 -8.67 1.20 -16.76
CA GLU A 74 -8.01 2.41 -16.27
C GLU A 74 -6.67 2.12 -15.55
N ILE A 75 -6.55 0.97 -14.86
CA ILE A 75 -5.28 0.52 -14.27
C ILE A 75 -4.25 0.26 -15.38
N CYS A 76 -4.65 -0.47 -16.42
CA CYS A 76 -3.78 -0.74 -17.57
C CYS A 76 -3.35 0.55 -18.28
N GLU A 77 -4.27 1.48 -18.49
CA GLU A 77 -3.98 2.79 -19.10
C GLU A 77 -3.04 3.63 -18.25
N ALA A 78 -3.25 3.67 -16.92
CA ALA A 78 -2.38 4.40 -16.01
C ALA A 78 -0.95 3.85 -16.00
N LEU A 79 -0.79 2.52 -15.92
CA LEU A 79 0.52 1.88 -15.93
C LEU A 79 1.21 1.95 -17.30
N LEU A 80 0.45 1.92 -18.40
CA LEU A 80 0.97 2.21 -19.73
C LEU A 80 1.45 3.67 -19.83
N ALA A 81 0.72 4.62 -19.25
CA ALA A 81 1.11 6.02 -19.25
C ALA A 81 2.42 6.24 -18.48
N ASP A 82 2.49 5.72 -17.24
CA ASP A 82 3.62 5.91 -16.33
C ASP A 82 4.87 5.11 -16.74
N PHE A 83 4.70 3.84 -17.10
CA PHE A 83 5.81 2.90 -17.28
C PHE A 83 5.96 2.33 -18.69
N LYS A 84 5.03 2.65 -19.60
CA LYS A 84 4.93 1.98 -20.92
C LYS A 84 4.74 0.46 -20.81
N LYS A 85 4.20 0.00 -19.68
CA LYS A 85 3.92 -1.41 -19.44
C LYS A 85 2.77 -1.89 -20.34
N PRO A 86 2.95 -2.94 -21.15
CA PRO A 86 1.88 -3.46 -22.00
C PRO A 86 0.67 -3.93 -21.17
N PRO A 87 -0.57 -3.75 -21.67
CA PRO A 87 -1.78 -4.12 -20.92
C PRO A 87 -1.82 -5.58 -20.45
N HIS A 88 -1.35 -6.52 -21.27
CA HIS A 88 -1.33 -7.95 -20.90
C HIS A 88 -0.40 -8.22 -19.71
N GLU A 89 0.77 -7.56 -19.68
CA GLU A 89 1.74 -7.70 -18.60
C GLU A 89 1.22 -7.06 -17.31
N THR A 90 0.58 -5.88 -17.44
CA THR A 90 -0.11 -5.22 -16.33
C THR A 90 -1.20 -6.12 -15.75
N TYR A 91 -2.08 -6.67 -16.58
CA TYR A 91 -3.15 -7.54 -16.11
C TYR A 91 -2.60 -8.74 -15.33
N MET A 92 -1.63 -9.45 -15.90
CA MET A 92 -1.09 -10.66 -15.28
C MET A 92 -0.31 -10.37 -13.98
N LEU A 93 0.52 -9.33 -13.96
CA LEU A 93 1.48 -9.11 -12.86
C LEU A 93 0.99 -8.13 -11.79
N GLU A 94 0.06 -7.23 -12.11
CA GLU A 94 -0.39 -6.17 -11.19
C GLU A 94 -1.86 -6.35 -10.78
N ILE A 95 -2.68 -7.04 -11.59
CA ILE A 95 -4.13 -7.21 -11.32
C ILE A 95 -4.43 -8.63 -10.87
N ASP A 96 -4.21 -9.63 -11.74
CA ASP A 96 -4.57 -11.02 -11.47
C ASP A 96 -3.78 -11.60 -10.30
N LEU A 97 -2.50 -11.24 -10.18
CA LEU A 97 -1.67 -11.60 -9.02
C LEU A 97 -2.24 -11.05 -7.70
N LEU A 98 -2.73 -9.80 -7.67
CA LEU A 98 -3.35 -9.22 -6.49
C LEU A 98 -4.73 -9.83 -6.20
N ILE A 99 -5.51 -10.15 -7.23
CA ILE A 99 -6.79 -10.86 -7.07
C ILE A 99 -6.56 -12.23 -6.43
N ALA A 100 -5.56 -12.99 -6.92
CA ALA A 100 -5.18 -14.28 -6.37
C ALA A 100 -4.69 -14.14 -4.91
N GLU A 101 -3.92 -13.10 -4.61
CA GLU A 101 -3.49 -12.81 -3.24
C GLU A 101 -4.69 -12.48 -2.33
N ILE A 102 -5.65 -11.67 -2.79
CA ILE A 102 -6.88 -11.37 -2.03
C ILE A 102 -7.68 -12.63 -1.75
N ASP A 103 -7.87 -13.50 -2.74
CA ASP A 103 -8.58 -14.77 -2.54
C ASP A 103 -7.84 -15.68 -1.56
N HIS A 104 -6.50 -15.69 -1.59
CA HIS A 104 -5.68 -16.38 -0.60
C HIS A 104 -5.92 -15.82 0.82
N PHE A 105 -5.88 -14.49 0.99
CA PHE A 105 -6.21 -13.85 2.25
C PHE A 105 -7.60 -14.27 2.74
N ILE A 106 -8.65 -14.11 1.94
CA ILE A 106 -10.02 -14.41 2.33
C ILE A 106 -10.19 -15.89 2.72
N LYS A 107 -9.58 -16.80 1.95
CA LYS A 107 -9.64 -18.24 2.20
C LYS A 107 -9.06 -18.63 3.57
N HIS A 108 -7.98 -17.98 3.99
CA HIS A 108 -7.23 -18.36 5.20
C HIS A 108 -7.47 -17.44 6.41
N LEU A 109 -8.07 -16.27 6.20
CA LEU A 109 -8.21 -15.23 7.22
C LEU A 109 -8.85 -15.72 8.51
N LYS A 110 -9.89 -16.55 8.41
CA LYS A 110 -10.60 -17.06 9.60
C LYS A 110 -9.69 -17.92 10.50
N ASP A 111 -8.82 -18.72 9.89
CA ASP A 111 -7.85 -19.55 10.62
C ASP A 111 -6.71 -18.68 11.18
N TRP A 112 -6.21 -17.72 10.41
CA TRP A 112 -5.16 -16.79 10.86
C TRP A 112 -5.60 -15.88 12.01
N MET A 113 -6.89 -15.53 12.08
CA MET A 113 -7.43 -14.76 13.20
C MET A 113 -7.62 -15.58 14.48
N ARG A 114 -7.50 -16.92 14.42
CA ARG A 114 -7.71 -17.77 15.59
C ARG A 114 -6.52 -17.67 16.54
N PRO A 115 -6.73 -17.45 17.85
CA PRO A 115 -5.63 -17.41 18.80
C PRO A 115 -4.93 -18.76 18.91
N GLU A 116 -3.61 -18.75 18.90
CA GLU A 116 -2.78 -19.92 19.15
C GLU A 116 -2.75 -20.24 20.66
N LYS A 117 -2.66 -21.53 21.00
CA LYS A 117 -2.55 -22.02 22.37
C LYS A 117 -1.16 -22.64 22.56
N PRO A 118 -0.19 -21.88 23.10
CA PRO A 118 1.17 -22.41 23.29
C PRO A 118 1.19 -23.47 24.40
N GLU A 119 2.25 -24.30 24.38
CA GLU A 119 2.55 -25.22 25.48
C GLU A 119 2.78 -24.47 26.80
N LYS A 120 2.47 -25.13 27.92
CA LYS A 120 2.52 -24.53 29.25
C LYS A 120 3.43 -25.32 30.19
N PRO A 121 4.30 -24.64 30.95
CA PRO A 121 4.95 -25.25 32.10
C PRO A 121 3.91 -25.66 33.16
N LEU A 122 4.22 -26.70 33.95
CA LEU A 122 3.30 -27.23 34.97
C LEU A 122 2.82 -26.18 35.97
N ILE A 123 3.67 -25.20 36.29
CA ILE A 123 3.34 -24.11 37.22
C ILE A 123 2.18 -23.22 36.74
N ASN A 124 1.89 -23.21 35.43
CA ASN A 124 0.82 -22.42 34.80
C ASN A 124 -0.34 -23.29 34.27
N ILE A 125 -0.50 -24.53 34.77
CA ILE A 125 -1.47 -25.49 34.21
C ILE A 125 -2.94 -25.02 34.29
N LEU A 126 -3.27 -24.21 35.30
CA LEU A 126 -4.63 -23.65 35.49
C LEU A 126 -4.86 -22.36 34.67
N ASP A 127 -3.81 -21.75 34.12
CA ASP A 127 -3.92 -20.49 33.38
C ASP A 127 -4.43 -20.70 31.94
N LYS A 128 -5.05 -19.68 31.34
CA LYS A 128 -5.45 -19.70 29.93
C LYS A 128 -4.51 -18.85 29.07
N LEU A 129 -3.45 -19.47 28.58
CA LEU A 129 -2.51 -18.83 27.63
C LEU A 129 -3.08 -18.83 26.21
N ARG A 130 -3.00 -17.67 25.55
CA ARG A 130 -3.37 -17.45 24.14
C ARG A 130 -2.40 -16.45 23.51
N ILE A 131 -2.04 -16.69 22.27
CA ILE A 131 -1.29 -15.74 21.43
C ILE A 131 -2.26 -15.24 20.36
N TYR A 132 -2.43 -13.92 20.26
CA TYR A 132 -3.23 -13.29 19.21
C TYR A 132 -2.29 -12.73 18.14
N SER A 133 -2.66 -12.92 16.88
CA SER A 133 -1.91 -12.41 15.74
C SER A 133 -2.48 -11.07 15.29
N ASP A 134 -1.68 -10.02 15.41
CA ASP A 134 -1.97 -8.68 14.88
C ASP A 134 -0.92 -8.32 13.80
N PRO A 135 -0.95 -8.96 12.62
CA PRO A 135 0.08 -8.76 11.61
C PRO A 135 0.00 -7.35 11.01
N LEU A 136 1.17 -6.83 10.64
CA LEU A 136 1.37 -5.50 10.06
C LEU A 136 2.05 -5.71 8.70
N GLY A 137 1.63 -4.99 7.66
CA GLY A 137 2.14 -5.19 6.30
C GLY A 137 1.65 -4.15 5.30
N PRO A 138 1.86 -4.38 3.99
CA PRO A 138 1.26 -3.58 2.91
C PRO A 138 -0.26 -3.60 2.98
N VAL A 139 -0.94 -2.80 2.16
CA VAL A 139 -2.40 -2.54 2.26
C VAL A 139 -3.25 -3.80 2.46
N LEU A 140 -3.08 -4.86 1.65
CA LEU A 140 -3.83 -6.12 1.81
C LEU A 140 -3.55 -6.81 3.16
N GLY A 141 -2.27 -6.92 3.53
CA GLY A 141 -1.86 -7.46 4.82
C GLY A 141 -2.33 -6.61 6.00
N ALA A 142 -2.33 -5.28 5.86
CA ALA A 142 -2.84 -4.36 6.88
C ALA A 142 -4.36 -4.52 7.07
N ILE A 143 -5.14 -4.63 5.98
CA ILE A 143 -6.58 -4.94 6.02
C ILE A 143 -6.81 -6.30 6.70
N ALA A 144 -6.11 -7.35 6.25
CA ALA A 144 -6.23 -8.68 6.80
C ALA A 144 -5.80 -8.76 8.27
N GLY A 145 -4.82 -7.95 8.69
CA GLY A 145 -4.41 -7.79 10.08
C GLY A 145 -5.38 -6.98 10.94
N GLY A 146 -6.39 -6.34 10.34
CA GLY A 146 -7.37 -5.53 11.05
C GLY A 146 -6.86 -4.15 11.44
N ASN A 147 -5.89 -3.62 10.69
CA ASN A 147 -5.32 -2.29 10.89
C ASN A 147 -6.03 -1.25 10.02
N CYS A 148 -5.92 0.02 10.43
CA CYS A 148 -6.06 1.16 9.51
C CYS A 148 -4.70 1.40 8.83
N CYS A 149 -4.70 1.91 7.61
CA CYS A 149 -3.48 2.15 6.84
C CYS A 149 -3.60 3.44 6.03
N ILE A 150 -2.62 4.34 6.15
CA ILE A 150 -2.52 5.49 5.25
C ILE A 150 -1.74 5.04 4.01
N ILE A 151 -2.37 5.15 2.85
CA ILE A 151 -1.81 4.74 1.57
C ILE A 151 -1.15 5.96 0.93
N LYS A 152 0.18 5.97 0.82
CA LYS A 152 0.92 7.07 0.19
C LYS A 152 1.56 6.60 -1.12
N PRO A 153 0.87 6.73 -2.27
CA PRO A 153 1.45 6.36 -3.57
C PRO A 153 2.63 7.28 -3.94
N SER A 154 3.48 6.81 -4.86
CA SER A 154 4.60 7.59 -5.37
C SER A 154 4.11 8.72 -6.28
N GLU A 155 4.66 9.92 -6.07
CA GLU A 155 4.46 11.10 -6.91
C GLU A 155 5.07 10.96 -8.31
N VAL A 156 5.95 9.97 -8.53
CA VAL A 156 6.61 9.73 -9.83
C VAL A 156 5.66 9.00 -10.80
N SER A 157 4.80 8.13 -10.27
CA SER A 157 3.78 7.39 -11.03
C SER A 157 2.46 8.14 -11.00
N VAL A 158 2.44 9.30 -11.66
CA VAL A 158 1.38 10.31 -11.53
C VAL A 158 0.02 9.74 -11.90
N CYS A 159 -0.09 9.01 -13.02
CA CYS A 159 -1.37 8.47 -13.47
C CYS A 159 -1.90 7.40 -12.50
N SER A 160 -1.02 6.53 -12.03
CA SER A 160 -1.35 5.48 -11.07
C SER A 160 -1.78 6.07 -9.72
N ALA A 161 -1.04 7.07 -9.21
CA ALA A 161 -1.37 7.75 -7.97
C ALA A 161 -2.72 8.48 -8.06
N GLN A 162 -2.99 9.16 -9.17
CA GLN A 162 -4.27 9.83 -9.42
C GLN A 162 -5.43 8.83 -9.41
N LEU A 163 -5.27 7.68 -10.06
CA LEU A 163 -6.29 6.63 -10.05
C LEU A 163 -6.58 6.16 -8.61
N MET A 164 -5.54 5.90 -7.82
CA MET A 164 -5.69 5.52 -6.41
C MET A 164 -6.42 6.61 -5.61
N CYS A 165 -6.03 7.88 -5.74
CA CYS A 165 -6.67 8.98 -5.01
C CYS A 165 -8.15 9.16 -5.37
N THR A 166 -8.52 8.96 -6.63
CA THR A 166 -9.86 9.29 -7.13
C THR A 166 -10.84 8.12 -7.08
N LYS A 167 -10.36 6.88 -7.22
CA LYS A 167 -11.20 5.68 -7.27
C LYS A 167 -11.18 4.90 -5.97
N LEU A 168 -10.02 4.70 -5.34
CA LEU A 168 -9.90 3.80 -4.18
C LEU A 168 -10.81 4.17 -2.98
N PRO A 169 -11.03 5.46 -2.65
CA PRO A 169 -11.98 5.86 -1.60
C PRO A 169 -13.44 5.49 -1.86
N LYS A 170 -13.81 5.12 -3.09
CA LYS A 170 -15.16 4.63 -3.45
C LYS A 170 -15.35 3.15 -3.12
N TYR A 171 -14.26 2.43 -2.87
CA TYR A 171 -14.26 1.00 -2.62
C TYR A 171 -13.95 0.68 -1.16
N LEU A 172 -12.85 1.26 -0.64
CA LEU A 172 -12.43 1.06 0.74
C LEU A 172 -13.06 2.10 1.68
N ASP A 173 -13.15 1.75 2.97
CA ASP A 173 -13.55 2.71 4.02
C ASP A 173 -12.51 3.85 4.09
N PRO A 174 -12.89 5.09 3.71
CA PRO A 174 -11.93 6.18 3.53
C PRO A 174 -11.38 6.72 4.85
N GLU A 175 -12.02 6.39 5.99
CA GLU A 175 -11.47 6.73 7.29
C GLU A 175 -10.40 5.74 7.73
N CYS A 176 -10.56 4.46 7.39
CA CYS A 176 -9.59 3.40 7.71
C CYS A 176 -8.42 3.34 6.73
N TYR A 177 -8.67 3.57 5.45
CA TYR A 177 -7.71 3.38 4.37
C TYR A 177 -7.55 4.63 3.50
N PRO A 178 -7.27 5.80 4.10
CA PRO A 178 -7.19 7.04 3.35
C PRO A 178 -5.95 7.07 2.43
N VAL A 179 -6.09 7.66 1.24
CA VAL A 179 -5.00 7.86 0.29
C VAL A 179 -4.40 9.25 0.48
N PHE A 180 -3.14 9.34 0.88
CA PHE A 180 -2.40 10.58 1.10
C PHE A 180 -1.39 10.81 -0.03
N PHE A 181 -1.73 11.70 -0.96
CA PHE A 181 -0.85 12.06 -2.07
C PHE A 181 0.02 13.26 -1.74
N GLY A 182 1.26 13.23 -2.22
CA GLY A 182 2.22 14.29 -2.06
C GLY A 182 3.63 13.81 -2.38
N GLY A 183 4.54 14.75 -2.60
CA GLY A 183 5.96 14.48 -2.80
C GLY A 183 6.74 14.37 -1.49
N ILE A 184 8.02 14.74 -1.54
CA ILE A 184 8.94 14.69 -0.40
C ILE A 184 8.46 15.55 0.79
N PRO A 185 7.99 16.79 0.63
CA PRO A 185 7.62 17.62 1.77
C PRO A 185 6.38 17.08 2.52
N GLU A 186 5.34 16.62 1.83
CA GLU A 186 4.19 15.98 2.49
C GLU A 186 4.57 14.66 3.14
N THR A 187 5.44 13.87 2.49
CA THR A 187 5.95 12.63 3.09
C THR A 187 6.73 12.92 4.37
N THR A 188 7.50 14.02 4.38
CA THR A 188 8.23 14.48 5.57
C THR A 188 7.27 14.88 6.68
N ASP A 189 6.17 15.55 6.36
CA ASP A 189 5.13 15.91 7.33
C ASP A 189 4.35 14.69 7.84
N LEU A 190 4.10 13.71 6.97
CA LEU A 190 3.51 12.43 7.33
C LEU A 190 4.40 11.67 8.32
N LEU A 191 5.71 11.59 8.06
CA LEU A 191 6.67 10.89 8.90
C LEU A 191 6.92 11.58 10.26
N LYS A 192 6.44 12.80 10.48
CA LYS A 192 6.42 13.43 11.83
C LYS A 192 5.33 12.82 12.72
N GLN A 193 4.29 12.21 12.13
CA GLN A 193 3.18 11.64 12.86
C GLN A 193 3.56 10.27 13.48
N LYS A 194 2.81 9.86 14.51
CA LYS A 194 3.05 8.58 15.20
C LYS A 194 2.26 7.45 14.53
N PHE A 195 3.00 6.50 13.97
CA PHE A 195 2.49 5.22 13.47
C PHE A 195 2.90 4.07 14.39
N ASP A 196 2.13 2.99 14.38
CA ASP A 196 2.48 1.73 15.06
C ASP A 196 3.35 0.84 14.18
N TYR A 197 3.34 1.10 12.86
CA TYR A 197 4.15 0.42 11.88
C TYR A 197 4.36 1.30 10.65
N ILE A 198 5.53 1.23 10.04
CA ILE A 198 5.79 1.83 8.73
C ILE A 198 6.26 0.75 7.77
N PHE A 199 5.56 0.62 6.64
CA PHE A 199 5.96 -0.21 5.52
C PHE A 199 6.43 0.69 4.38
N PHE A 200 7.64 0.49 3.88
CA PHE A 200 8.19 1.28 2.79
C PHE A 200 8.88 0.41 1.76
N THR A 201 8.61 0.70 0.49
CA THR A 201 9.35 0.16 -0.65
C THR A 201 10.03 1.29 -1.41
N GLY A 202 11.32 1.17 -1.68
CA GLY A 202 12.04 2.17 -2.46
C GLY A 202 13.56 2.10 -2.33
N SER A 203 14.21 3.26 -2.37
CA SER A 203 15.68 3.33 -2.39
C SER A 203 16.29 3.19 -0.99
N PRO A 204 17.50 2.61 -0.84
CA PRO A 204 18.19 2.55 0.45
C PRO A 204 18.42 3.92 1.10
N GLN A 205 18.59 4.97 0.29
CA GLN A 205 18.76 6.33 0.81
C GLN A 205 17.49 6.82 1.51
N VAL A 206 16.32 6.66 0.89
CA VAL A 206 15.04 7.05 1.49
C VAL A 206 14.67 6.12 2.64
N GLY A 207 14.98 4.82 2.54
CA GLY A 207 14.79 3.87 3.62
C GLY A 207 15.48 4.29 4.93
N ARG A 208 16.71 4.84 4.86
CA ARG A 208 17.40 5.39 6.04
C ARG A 208 16.69 6.61 6.64
N ILE A 209 16.14 7.48 5.79
CA ILE A 209 15.38 8.66 6.24
C ILE A 209 14.11 8.22 6.98
N ILE A 210 13.39 7.24 6.40
CA ILE A 210 12.18 6.68 7.01
C ILE A 210 12.52 6.00 8.34
N HIS A 211 13.56 5.17 8.38
CA HIS A 211 14.00 4.52 9.61
C HIS A 211 14.38 5.55 10.70
N ALA A 212 15.08 6.62 10.33
CA ALA A 212 15.45 7.69 11.26
C ALA A 212 14.21 8.44 11.79
N ALA A 213 13.19 8.65 10.96
CA ALA A 213 11.93 9.25 11.40
C ALA A 213 11.16 8.29 12.34
N ALA A 214 11.05 7.02 11.97
CA ALA A 214 10.39 5.98 12.75
C ALA A 214 11.02 5.79 14.14
N ALA A 215 12.36 5.86 14.24
CA ALA A 215 13.10 5.75 15.48
C ALA A 215 12.69 6.80 16.54
N LYS A 216 12.22 7.99 16.12
CA LYS A 216 11.74 9.03 17.04
C LYS A 216 10.52 8.60 17.86
N ASN A 217 9.74 7.66 17.34
CA ASN A 217 8.52 7.14 17.95
C ASN A 217 8.63 5.65 18.35
N LEU A 218 9.84 5.06 18.27
CA LEU A 218 10.09 3.63 18.43
C LEU A 218 9.20 2.77 17.52
N THR A 219 8.92 3.28 16.32
CA THR A 219 8.01 2.63 15.37
C THR A 219 8.78 1.55 14.60
N PRO A 220 8.36 0.27 14.65
CA PRO A 220 8.94 -0.78 13.82
C PRO A 220 8.69 -0.50 12.33
N CYS A 221 9.60 -0.98 11.48
CA CYS A 221 9.51 -0.81 10.03
C CYS A 221 9.80 -2.09 9.27
N THR A 222 9.13 -2.26 8.13
CA THR A 222 9.64 -3.07 7.02
C THR A 222 10.11 -2.15 5.91
N LEU A 223 11.34 -2.35 5.45
CA LEU A 223 11.99 -1.58 4.40
C LEU A 223 12.35 -2.52 3.25
N GLU A 224 11.53 -2.55 2.21
CA GLU A 224 11.77 -3.29 0.98
C GLU A 224 12.64 -2.43 0.05
N LEU A 225 13.93 -2.74 -0.01
CA LEU A 225 14.93 -1.90 -0.65
C LEU A 225 15.59 -2.60 -1.85
N GLY A 226 16.19 -1.79 -2.71
CA GLY A 226 17.00 -2.30 -3.82
C GLY A 226 18.40 -2.77 -3.42
N GLY A 227 19.09 -3.38 -4.37
CA GLY A 227 20.46 -3.85 -4.28
C GLY A 227 20.90 -4.45 -5.61
N LYS A 228 22.06 -5.10 -5.63
CA LYS A 228 22.48 -5.90 -6.78
C LYS A 228 22.16 -7.36 -6.49
N SER A 229 21.18 -7.93 -7.19
CA SER A 229 20.85 -9.36 -7.11
C SER A 229 21.80 -10.16 -8.02
N PRO A 230 22.82 -10.86 -7.48
CA PRO A 230 23.77 -11.58 -8.32
C PRO A 230 23.13 -12.84 -8.92
N THR A 231 23.50 -13.18 -10.14
CA THR A 231 23.21 -14.49 -10.75
C THR A 231 24.53 -15.15 -11.09
N TYR A 232 24.92 -16.16 -10.32
CA TYR A 232 26.14 -16.94 -10.55
C TYR A 232 25.79 -18.19 -11.34
N ILE A 233 26.43 -18.37 -12.49
CA ILE A 233 26.30 -19.57 -13.31
C ILE A 233 27.66 -20.25 -13.30
N ASP A 234 27.71 -21.47 -12.78
CA ASP A 234 28.94 -22.27 -12.74
C ASP A 234 29.19 -22.98 -14.09
N SER A 235 30.34 -23.65 -14.20
CA SER A 235 30.75 -24.36 -15.41
C SER A 235 29.88 -25.57 -15.76
N SER A 236 29.04 -26.04 -14.84
CA SER A 236 28.07 -27.13 -15.06
C SER A 236 26.68 -26.63 -15.47
N GLY A 237 26.48 -25.31 -15.49
CA GLY A 237 25.23 -24.66 -15.87
C GLY A 237 24.79 -25.03 -17.28
N LYS A 238 23.64 -25.72 -17.38
CA LYS A 238 23.01 -26.02 -18.67
C LYS A 238 22.26 -24.79 -19.14
N ILE A 239 22.90 -23.98 -19.97
CA ILE A 239 22.30 -22.80 -20.58
C ILE A 239 21.85 -23.17 -22.00
N GLU A 240 20.54 -23.30 -22.20
CA GLU A 240 19.97 -23.25 -23.55
C GLU A 240 19.73 -21.77 -23.88
N VAL A 241 20.53 -21.23 -24.80
CA VAL A 241 20.34 -19.87 -25.31
C VAL A 241 19.53 -19.99 -26.59
N ASN A 242 18.24 -19.65 -26.55
CA ASN A 242 17.47 -19.46 -27.77
C ASN A 242 17.92 -18.12 -28.38
N VAL A 243 18.66 -18.20 -29.48
CA VAL A 243 19.06 -17.05 -30.31
C VAL A 243 17.91 -16.69 -31.24
#